data_AF-A0A960TZ90-F1
#
_entry.id   AF-A0A960TZ90-F1
#
_cell.length_a   1.000
_cell.length_b   1.000
_cell.length_c   1.000
_cell.angle_alpha   90.00
_cell.angle_beta   90.00
_cell.angle_gamma   90.00
#
_symmetry.space_group_name_H-M   'P 1'
#
loop_
_entity.id
_entity.type
_entity.pdbx_description
1 polymer ?
#
loop_
_entity_poly.entity_id
_entity_poly.type
_entity_poly.pdbx_seq_one_letter_code
_entity_poly.pdbx_strand_id
1 'polypeptide(L)'
;SPHMLLVADVLEDKRSVIPAVTHVDGTARVQTVNAADNPRQYKVVKAFEAITGVPVVLNTSFNDHGEPIVETPLDAFECFAGTELDVLVLGKHILHKEIPVEGTA
;
A
#
# COMPACT_ATOMS: atom_id res chain seq x y z
N SER A 1 16.90 -2.25 3.08
CA SER A 1 16.16 -2.94 4.15
C SER A 1 14.90 -3.57 3.55
N PRO A 2 14.92 -4.85 3.15
CA PRO A 2 13.81 -5.43 2.39
C PRO A 2 12.57 -5.81 3.23
N HIS A 3 12.67 -5.82 4.57
CA HIS A 3 11.67 -6.46 5.44
C HIS A 3 10.96 -5.52 6.43
N MET A 4 11.06 -4.19 6.27
CA MET A 4 10.40 -3.23 7.20
C MET A 4 10.79 -3.44 8.67
N LEU A 5 12.01 -3.89 8.96
CA LEU A 5 12.52 -4.08 10.32
C LEU A 5 13.41 -2.92 10.80
N LEU A 6 13.75 -2.00 9.89
CA LEU A 6 14.62 -0.87 10.17
C LEU A 6 13.83 0.43 10.10
N VAL A 7 14.02 1.27 11.11
CA VAL A 7 13.58 2.67 11.14
C VAL A 7 14.74 3.53 10.65
N ALA A 8 14.46 4.49 9.79
CA ALA A 8 15.44 5.41 9.23
C ALA A 8 14.88 6.83 9.18
N ASP A 9 15.78 7.81 9.17
CA ASP A 9 15.41 9.22 9.01
C ASP A 9 14.89 9.47 7.59
N VAL A 10 13.76 10.17 7.50
CA VAL A 10 13.29 10.78 6.26
C VAL A 10 14.06 12.07 6.04
N LEU A 11 14.64 12.23 4.84
CA LEU A 11 15.31 13.46 4.44
C LEU A 11 14.40 14.67 4.69
N GLU A 12 14.93 15.70 5.35
CA GLU A 12 14.16 16.87 5.80
C GLU A 12 13.30 17.47 4.68
N ASP A 13 13.89 17.63 3.49
CA ASP A 13 13.25 18.21 2.30
C ASP A 13 12.20 17.29 1.66
N LYS A 14 12.06 16.04 2.12
CA LYS A 14 11.07 15.06 1.66
C LYS A 14 9.95 14.79 2.65
N ARG A 15 10.05 15.26 3.90
CA ARG A 15 9.04 15.00 4.94
C ARG A 15 7.65 15.51 4.55
N SER A 16 7.59 16.69 3.93
CA SER A 16 6.33 17.26 3.41
C SER A 16 5.83 16.59 2.12
N VAL A 17 6.70 15.87 1.40
CA VAL A 17 6.37 15.15 0.17
C VAL A 17 5.76 13.78 0.47
N ILE A 18 6.24 13.10 1.51
CA ILE A 18 5.76 11.77 1.93
C ILE A 18 5.24 11.75 3.38
N PRO A 19 4.32 12.66 3.75
CA PRO A 19 3.88 12.82 5.13
C PRO A 19 3.15 11.58 5.67
N ALA A 20 2.44 10.85 4.80
CA ALA A 20 1.65 9.68 5.19
C ALA A 20 2.47 8.51 5.77
N VAL A 21 3.78 8.46 5.48
CA VAL A 21 4.69 7.43 5.99
C VAL A 21 5.72 7.98 6.98
N THR A 22 5.69 9.28 7.27
CA THR A 22 6.67 9.96 8.12
C THR A 22 6.08 10.17 9.51
N HIS A 23 6.76 9.66 10.54
CA HIS A 23 6.41 9.89 11.93
C HIS A 23 6.69 11.35 12.34
N VAL A 24 6.07 11.78 13.45
CA VAL A 24 6.22 13.15 13.99
C VAL A 24 7.66 13.54 14.31
N ASP A 25 8.54 12.57 14.54
CA ASP A 25 9.98 12.75 14.79
C ASP A 25 10.83 12.76 13.50
N GLY A 26 10.21 12.64 12.32
CA GLY A 26 10.88 12.65 11.03
C GLY A 26 11.41 11.30 10.58
N THR A 27 11.04 10.19 11.24
CA THR A 27 11.47 8.84 10.88
C THR A 27 10.41 8.06 10.10
N ALA A 28 10.82 6.97 9.44
CA ALA A 28 9.93 6.02 8.77
C ALA A 28 10.48 4.59 8.82
N ARG A 29 9.59 3.60 8.79
CA ARG A 29 9.97 2.18 8.71
C ARG A 29 10.02 1.73 7.26
N VAL A 30 11.23 1.48 6.77
CA VAL A 30 11.49 1.39 5.32
C VAL A 30 11.45 -0.05 4.78
N GLN A 31 10.79 -0.21 3.63
CA GLN A 31 10.92 -1.36 2.74
C GLN A 31 11.62 -0.94 1.44
N THR A 32 12.76 -1.54 1.13
CA THR A 32 13.41 -1.36 -0.17
C THR A 32 12.95 -2.46 -1.13
N VAL A 33 12.42 -2.08 -2.29
CA VAL A 33 12.03 -3.00 -3.36
C VAL A 33 12.98 -2.86 -4.54
N ASN A 34 13.32 -3.98 -5.17
CA ASN A 34 14.11 -3.99 -6.40
C ASN A 34 13.51 -4.98 -7.42
N ALA A 35 13.89 -4.80 -8.68
CA ALA A 35 13.33 -5.57 -9.79
C ALA A 35 13.72 -7.06 -9.79
N ALA A 36 14.85 -7.41 -9.18
CA ALA A 36 15.34 -8.80 -9.13
C ALA A 36 14.54 -9.63 -8.10
N ASP A 37 14.24 -9.05 -6.94
CA ASP A 37 13.58 -9.75 -5.84
C ASP A 37 12.05 -9.75 -5.98
N ASN A 38 11.46 -8.62 -6.38
CA ASN A 38 10.01 -8.51 -6.54
C ASN A 38 9.64 -7.60 -7.73
N PRO A 39 9.64 -8.13 -8.97
CA PRO A 39 9.42 -7.33 -10.17
C PRO A 39 8.01 -6.73 -10.23
N ARG A 40 7.01 -7.33 -9.56
CA ARG A 40 5.64 -6.80 -9.55
C ARG A 40 5.53 -5.56 -8.66
N GLN A 41 5.98 -5.65 -7.41
CA GLN A 41 5.99 -4.49 -6.51
C GLN A 41 6.88 -3.36 -7.04
N TYR A 42 8.05 -3.70 -7.59
CA TYR A 42 8.92 -2.71 -8.22
C TYR A 42 8.20 -1.95 -9.36
N LYS A 43 7.47 -2.64 -10.23
CA LYS A 43 6.70 -2.01 -11.31
C LYS A 43 5.59 -1.09 -10.78
N VAL A 44 4.92 -1.47 -9.69
CA VAL A 44 3.91 -0.60 -9.04
C VAL A 44 4.56 0.70 -8.57
N VAL A 45 5.68 0.62 -7.83
CA VAL A 45 6.39 1.81 -7.35
C VAL A 45 6.90 2.68 -8.51
N LYS A 46 7.46 2.08 -9.57
CA LYS A 46 7.91 2.82 -10.75
C LYS A 46 6.77 3.47 -11.53
N ALA A 47 5.62 2.81 -11.62
CA ALA A 47 4.44 3.40 -12.26
C ALA A 47 3.90 4.57 -11.41
N PHE A 48 3.87 4.42 -10.09
CA PHE A 48 3.48 5.50 -9.18
C PHE A 48 4.43 6.70 -9.30
N GLU A 49 5.75 6.48 -9.35
CA GLU A 49 6.75 7.52 -9.59
C GLU A 49 6.53 8.23 -10.94
N ALA A 50 6.22 7.50 -12.01
CA ALA A 50 5.98 8.10 -13.32
C ALA A 50 4.74 9.02 -13.33
N ILE A 51 3.76 8.76 -12.46
CA ILE A 51 2.53 9.55 -12.32
C ILE A 51 2.72 10.74 -11.37
N THR A 52 3.38 10.52 -10.23
CA THR A 52 3.41 11.48 -9.12
C THR A 52 4.75 12.18 -8.93
N GLY A 53 5.82 11.67 -9.53
CA GLY A 53 7.21 12.05 -9.24
C GLY A 53 7.76 11.50 -7.93
N VAL A 54 6.98 10.71 -7.17
CA VAL A 54 7.36 10.18 -5.86
C VAL A 54 7.54 8.66 -5.94
N PRO A 55 8.74 8.10 -5.71
CA PRO A 55 9.01 6.66 -5.81
C PRO A 55 8.72 5.89 -4.51
N VAL A 56 7.64 6.23 -3.80
CA VAL A 56 7.29 5.63 -2.50
C VAL A 56 5.78 5.39 -2.43
N VAL A 57 5.40 4.22 -1.91
CA VAL A 57 4.00 3.86 -1.65
C VAL A 57 3.89 3.39 -0.19
N LEU A 58 2.80 3.74 0.48
CA LEU A 58 2.50 3.22 1.81
C LEU A 58 2.15 1.73 1.71
N ASN A 59 2.81 0.91 2.50
CA ASN A 59 2.56 -0.53 2.56
C ASN A 59 2.15 -0.92 3.99
N THR A 60 0.97 -1.53 4.13
CA THR A 60 0.43 -2.02 5.40
C THR A 60 -0.06 -3.46 5.23
N SER A 61 -0.30 -4.16 6.34
CA SER A 61 -0.87 -5.50 6.31
C SER A 61 -2.24 -5.48 5.63
N PHE A 62 -2.47 -6.46 4.74
CA PHE A 62 -3.79 -6.67 4.18
C PHE A 62 -4.56 -7.64 5.10
N ASN A 63 -5.33 -7.05 6.01
CA ASN A 63 -6.18 -7.71 6.99
C ASN A 63 -7.20 -6.70 7.56
N ASP A 64 -8.22 -7.20 8.25
CA ASP A 64 -9.11 -6.39 9.07
C ASP A 64 -8.67 -6.40 10.55
N HIS A 65 -9.23 -5.52 11.37
CA HIS A 65 -8.86 -5.39 12.77
C HIS A 65 -9.15 -6.68 13.57
N GLY A 66 -8.09 -7.28 14.12
CA GLY A 66 -8.20 -8.52 14.88
C GLY A 66 -7.98 -9.79 14.06
N GLU A 67 -7.90 -9.68 12.72
CA GLU A 67 -7.70 -10.80 11.80
C GLU A 67 -6.22 -10.94 11.38
N PRO A 68 -5.75 -12.16 11.07
CA PRO A 68 -4.42 -12.37 10.49
C PRO A 68 -4.34 -11.81 9.06
N ILE A 69 -3.12 -11.74 8.53
CA ILE A 69 -2.90 -11.41 7.11
C ILE A 69 -3.56 -12.46 6.24
N VAL A 70 -4.22 -12.02 5.17
CA VAL A 70 -4.89 -12.91 4.19
C VAL A 70 -3.90 -13.91 3.56
N GLU A 71 -4.31 -15.18 3.44
CA GLU A 71 -3.47 -16.22 2.81
C GLU A 71 -4.15 -16.89 1.60
N THR A 72 -5.48 -16.81 1.50
CA THR A 72 -6.24 -17.37 0.37
C THR A 72 -6.95 -16.30 -0.46
N PRO A 73 -7.29 -16.60 -1.73
CA PRO A 73 -8.19 -15.77 -2.53
C PRO A 73 -9.51 -15.42 -1.84
N LEU A 74 -10.05 -16.33 -1.03
CA LEU A 74 -11.29 -16.12 -0.30
C LEU A 74 -11.07 -15.12 0.83
N ASP A 75 -10.01 -15.28 1.63
CA ASP A 75 -9.66 -14.34 2.71
C ASP A 75 -9.46 -12.92 2.16
N ALA A 76 -8.76 -12.79 1.03
CA ALA A 76 -8.55 -11.51 0.35
C ALA A 76 -9.87 -10.88 -0.12
N PHE A 77 -10.79 -11.69 -0.63
CA PHE A 77 -12.12 -11.23 -1.03
C PHE A 77 -12.99 -10.83 0.16
N GLU A 78 -13.01 -11.62 1.23
CA GLU A 78 -13.78 -11.34 2.44
C GLU A 78 -13.26 -10.07 3.15
N CYS A 79 -11.94 -9.95 3.31
CA CYS A 79 -11.31 -8.74 3.85
C CYS A 79 -11.60 -7.52 2.97
N PHE A 80 -11.47 -7.66 1.64
CA PHE A 80 -11.85 -6.60 0.72
C PHE A 80 -13.32 -6.22 0.86
N ALA A 81 -14.24 -7.19 0.88
CA ALA A 81 -15.68 -6.95 0.98
C ALA A 81 -16.08 -6.28 2.29
N GLY A 82 -15.44 -6.62 3.42
CA GLY A 82 -15.72 -6.08 4.75
C GLY A 82 -15.10 -4.72 5.08
N THR A 83 -14.08 -4.28 4.33
CA THR A 83 -13.35 -3.01 4.58
C THR A 83 -13.80 -1.88 3.65
N GLU A 84 -13.29 -0.66 3.80
CA GLU A 84 -13.57 0.46 2.89
C GLU A 84 -12.60 0.55 1.70
N LEU A 85 -11.88 -0.54 1.39
CA LEU A 85 -10.96 -0.58 0.25
C LEU A 85 -11.71 -0.41 -1.08
N ASP A 86 -11.18 0.45 -1.97
CA ASP A 86 -11.81 0.75 -3.26
C ASP A 86 -11.58 -0.35 -4.32
N VAL A 87 -10.37 -0.92 -4.33
CA VAL A 87 -9.91 -1.84 -5.39
C VAL A 87 -9.13 -3.01 -4.80
N LEU A 88 -9.44 -4.22 -5.25
CA LEU A 88 -8.66 -5.44 -5.00
C LEU A 88 -8.02 -5.94 -6.29
N VAL A 89 -6.70 -6.09 -6.30
CA VAL A 89 -5.96 -6.72 -7.38
C VAL A 89 -5.54 -8.13 -6.97
N LEU A 90 -6.18 -9.14 -7.55
CA LEU A 90 -5.94 -10.55 -7.24
C LEU A 90 -5.41 -11.29 -8.49
N GLY A 91 -4.08 -11.33 -8.61
CA GLY A 91 -3.42 -11.95 -9.75
C GLY A 91 -3.69 -11.19 -11.04
N LYS A 92 -4.57 -11.74 -11.89
CA LYS A 92 -5.00 -11.13 -13.17
C LYS A 92 -6.41 -10.50 -13.10
N HIS A 93 -7.03 -10.53 -11.93
CA HIS A 93 -8.37 -10.01 -11.70
C HIS A 93 -8.27 -8.70 -10.95
N ILE A 94 -9.15 -7.76 -11.29
CA ILE A 94 -9.30 -6.47 -10.61
C ILE A 94 -10.77 -6.37 -10.25
N LEU A 95 -11.05 -6.17 -8.97
CA LEU A 95 -12.38 -5.94 -8.44
C LEU A 95 -12.46 -4.50 -7.97
N HIS A 96 -13.56 -3.84 -8.30
CA HIS A 96 -13.88 -2.50 -7.83
C HIS A 96 -15.11 -2.58 -6.95
N LYS A 97 -15.14 -1.84 -5.84
CA LYS A 97 -16.40 -1.59 -5.15
C LYS A 97 -17.18 -0.55 -5.93
N GLU A 98 -18.47 -0.81 -6.14
CA GLU A 98 -19.38 0.25 -6.54
C GLU A 98 -19.53 1.20 -5.36
N ILE A 99 -19.01 2.42 -5.51
CA ILE A 99 -19.25 3.49 -4.53
C ILE A 99 -20.73 3.85 -4.68
N PRO A 100 -21.58 3.68 -3.65
CA PRO A 100 -22.94 4.15 -3.73
C PRO A 100 -22.91 5.67 -3.95
N VAL A 101 -23.53 6.14 -5.03
CA VAL A 101 -23.71 7.57 -5.24
C VAL A 101 -24.66 8.04 -4.14
N GLU A 102 -24.18 8.87 -3.21
CA GLU A 102 -25.06 9.52 -2.23
C GLU A 102 -26.22 10.21 -2.97
N GLY A 103 -27.46 9.76 -2.72
CA GLY A 103 -28.67 10.39 -3.26
C GLY A 103 -29.52 9.57 -4.24
N THR A 104 -29.35 8.24 -4.35
CA THR A 104 -30.36 7.37 -5.00
C THR A 104 -30.97 6.37 -4.02
N ALA A 105 -31.84 6.89 -3.16
CA ALA A 105 -32.92 6.14 -2.50
C ALA A 105 -34.18 7.02 -2.50
#